data_AF-A0A8T4ZEE0-F1
#
_entry.id   AF-A0A8T4ZEE0-F1
#
_cell.length_a   1.000
_cell.length_b   1.000
_cell.length_c   1.000
_cell.angle_alpha   90.00
_cell.angle_beta   90.00
_cell.angle_gamma   90.00
#
_symmetry.space_group_name_H-M   'P 1'
#
loop_
_entity.id
_entity.type
_entity.pdbx_description
1 polymer ?
#
loop_
_entity_poly.entity_id
_entity_poly.type
_entity_poly.pdbx_seq_one_letter_code
_entity_poly.pdbx_strand_id
1 'polypeptide(L)'
;ILSRGENVFVSGGELVNLEKKLRSREVSLIVSSELSSQMKVGEFAEQLAKDTDTPIIYFRVMTWGFDYPALIMFNAGVASNIMVKPKSNVPSTQLLYPIALAILASLALAEAALIVRSRGWRQ
;
A
#
# COMPACT_ATOMS: atom_id res chain seq x y z
N ILE A 1 23.55 5.52 -13.40
CA ILE A 1 24.32 4.63 -12.50
C ILE A 1 23.45 4.39 -11.28
N LEU A 2 23.15 3.12 -10.97
CA LEU A 2 22.21 2.72 -9.92
C LEU A 2 22.98 1.99 -8.82
N SER A 3 22.79 2.41 -7.58
CA SER A 3 23.59 1.99 -6.42
C SER A 3 22.83 0.98 -5.56
N ARG A 4 23.49 -0.13 -5.21
CA ARG A 4 22.98 -1.27 -4.41
C ARG A 4 23.15 -1.07 -2.89
N GLY A 5 23.73 0.06 -2.48
CA GLY A 5 24.16 0.37 -1.11
C GLY A 5 25.35 1.33 -1.15
N GLU A 6 25.89 1.76 0.00
CA GLU A 6 27.08 2.62 0.02
C GLU A 6 28.20 1.97 -0.82
N ASN A 7 28.54 2.62 -1.94
CA ASN A 7 29.63 2.23 -2.83
C ASN A 7 29.50 0.89 -3.60
N VAL A 8 28.31 0.32 -3.79
CA VAL A 8 28.12 -0.89 -4.63
C VAL A 8 27.41 -0.55 -5.94
N PHE A 9 28.16 -0.53 -7.03
CA PHE A 9 27.64 -0.27 -8.37
C PHE A 9 27.10 -1.54 -9.02
N VAL A 10 25.82 -1.54 -9.41
CA VAL A 10 25.22 -2.66 -10.14
C VAL A 10 25.68 -2.59 -11.59
N SER A 11 26.35 -3.63 -12.09
CA SER A 11 26.77 -3.71 -13.48
C SER A 11 25.58 -3.95 -14.42
N GLY A 12 25.71 -3.60 -15.71
CA GLY A 12 24.65 -3.84 -16.71
C GLY A 12 24.18 -5.29 -16.78
N GLY A 13 25.08 -6.26 -16.59
CA GLY A 13 24.74 -7.69 -16.56
C GLY A 13 23.94 -8.11 -15.32
N GLU A 14 24.20 -7.47 -14.17
CA GLU A 14 23.41 -7.71 -12.96
C GLU A 14 21.99 -7.16 -13.06
N LEU A 15 21.79 -6.04 -13.78
CA LEU A 15 20.47 -5.47 -14.03
C LEU A 15 19.61 -6.39 -14.89
N VAL A 16 20.19 -7.00 -15.93
CA VAL A 16 19.50 -8.00 -16.77
C VAL A 16 19.12 -9.23 -15.95
N ASN A 17 20.02 -9.69 -15.07
CA ASN A 17 19.69 -10.78 -14.15
C ASN A 17 18.59 -10.39 -13.16
N LEU A 18 18.59 -9.16 -12.66
CA LEU A 18 17.55 -8.65 -11.76
C LEU A 18 16.19 -8.61 -12.48
N GLU A 19 16.15 -8.10 -13.71
CA GLU A 19 14.96 -8.09 -14.54
C GLU A 19 14.43 -9.51 -14.79
N LYS A 20 15.32 -10.46 -15.11
CA LYS A 20 14.95 -11.87 -15.28
C LYS A 20 14.34 -12.45 -14.00
N LYS A 21 14.91 -12.13 -12.83
CA LYS A 21 14.39 -12.55 -11.52
C LYS A 21 13.02 -11.96 -11.23
N LEU A 22 12.81 -10.67 -11.52
CA LEU A 22 11.53 -9.99 -11.39
C LEU A 22 10.47 -10.62 -12.32
N ARG A 23 10.80 -10.86 -13.60
CA ARG A 23 9.91 -11.52 -14.56
C ARG A 23 9.58 -12.96 -14.17
N SER A 24 10.56 -13.69 -13.63
CA SER A 24 10.36 -15.07 -13.14
C SER A 24 9.56 -15.14 -11.83
N ARG A 25 9.21 -13.99 -11.23
CA ARG A 25 8.57 -13.84 -9.91
C ARG A 25 9.37 -14.42 -8.74
N GLU A 26 10.67 -14.68 -8.93
CA GLU A 26 11.60 -14.98 -7.83
C GLU A 26 11.72 -13.79 -6.87
N VAL A 27 11.58 -12.56 -7.41
CA VAL A 27 11.47 -11.32 -6.65
C VAL A 27 10.13 -10.68 -6.97
N SER A 28 9.34 -10.39 -5.93
CA SER A 28 7.95 -9.93 -6.07
C SER A 28 7.74 -8.47 -5.68
N LEU A 29 8.78 -7.78 -5.22
CA LEU A 29 8.67 -6.43 -4.66
C LEU A 29 9.98 -5.66 -4.86
N ILE A 30 9.87 -4.42 -5.33
CA ILE A 30 10.97 -3.47 -5.39
C ILE A 30 10.83 -2.52 -4.20
N VAL A 31 11.88 -2.37 -3.40
CA VAL A 31 11.92 -1.49 -2.23
C VAL A 31 12.96 -0.41 -2.46
N SER A 32 12.58 0.85 -2.27
CA SER A 32 13.43 1.99 -2.50
C SER A 32 13.21 3.07 -1.44
N SER A 33 14.09 4.06 -1.37
CA SER A 33 13.92 5.21 -0.47
C SER A 33 13.10 6.32 -1.12
N GLU A 34 12.33 7.08 -0.34
CA GLU A 34 11.63 8.28 -0.84
C GLU A 34 12.62 9.33 -1.37
N LEU A 35 13.85 9.38 -0.83
CA LEU A 35 14.90 10.26 -1.37
C LEU A 35 15.33 9.83 -2.77
N SER A 36 15.44 8.53 -3.01
CA SER A 36 15.83 8.01 -4.33
C SER A 36 14.74 8.17 -5.38
N SER A 37 13.46 8.30 -5.01
CA SER A 37 12.39 8.57 -5.99
C SER A 37 12.61 9.89 -6.74
N GLN A 38 13.26 10.86 -6.10
CA GLN A 38 13.58 12.18 -6.68
C GLN A 38 14.89 12.17 -7.48
N MET A 39 15.58 11.04 -7.54
CA MET A 39 16.83 10.88 -8.26
C MET A 39 16.62 10.03 -9.51
N LYS A 40 17.57 10.07 -10.44
CA LYS A 40 17.61 9.16 -11.62
C LYS A 40 17.51 7.67 -11.26
N VAL A 41 17.86 7.34 -10.02
CA VAL A 41 17.75 5.98 -9.48
C VAL A 41 16.29 5.55 -9.32
N GLY A 42 15.44 6.46 -8.86
CA GLY A 42 14.00 6.27 -8.72
C GLY A 42 13.30 6.13 -10.06
N GLU A 43 13.59 7.01 -11.01
CA GLU A 43 13.02 6.95 -12.36
C GLU A 43 13.27 5.59 -13.03
N PHE A 44 14.48 5.05 -12.89
CA PHE A 44 14.79 3.72 -13.39
C PHE A 44 14.03 2.62 -12.64
N ALA A 45 13.94 2.69 -11.32
CA ALA A 45 13.20 1.72 -10.52
C ALA A 45 11.71 1.70 -10.90
N GLU A 46 11.13 2.87 -11.24
CA GLU A 46 9.75 2.97 -11.75
C GLU A 46 9.60 2.38 -13.15
N GLN A 47 10.55 2.62 -14.05
CA GLN A 47 10.54 2.01 -15.37
C GLN A 47 10.63 0.48 -15.25
N LEU A 48 11.57 -0.02 -14.44
CA LEU A 48 11.72 -1.45 -14.19
C LEU A 48 10.47 -2.07 -13.55
N ALA A 49 9.83 -1.38 -12.61
CA ALA A 49 8.56 -1.80 -12.01
C ALA A 49 7.46 -1.93 -13.07
N LYS A 50 7.34 -0.95 -13.98
CA LYS A 50 6.38 -0.97 -15.09
C LYS A 50 6.66 -2.10 -16.08
N ASP A 51 7.91 -2.29 -16.46
CA ASP A 51 8.32 -3.27 -17.48
C ASP A 51 8.18 -4.73 -17.00
N THR A 52 8.25 -4.94 -15.70
CA THR A 52 8.19 -6.27 -15.06
C THR A 52 6.85 -6.54 -14.36
N ASP A 53 5.91 -5.59 -14.37
CA ASP A 53 4.66 -5.64 -13.59
C ASP A 53 4.92 -5.95 -12.09
N THR A 54 6.01 -5.39 -11.55
CA THR A 54 6.41 -5.59 -10.15
C THR A 54 6.01 -4.37 -9.33
N PRO A 55 5.35 -4.54 -8.18
CA PRO A 55 5.07 -3.42 -7.28
C PRO A 55 6.36 -2.81 -6.73
N ILE A 56 6.36 -1.48 -6.60
CA ILE A 56 7.43 -0.70 -5.97
C ILE A 56 6.91 0.02 -4.72
N ILE A 57 7.69 0.02 -3.64
CA ILE A 57 7.45 0.82 -2.43
C ILE A 57 8.59 1.74 -2.11
N TYR A 58 8.23 2.92 -1.62
CA TYR A 58 9.16 3.94 -1.15
C TYR A 58 9.05 4.10 0.36
N PHE A 59 10.13 3.77 1.08
CA PHE A 59 10.24 3.99 2.51
C PHE A 59 10.83 5.36 2.81
N ARG A 60 10.34 5.97 3.89
CA ARG A 60 11.03 7.07 4.55
C ARG A 60 12.21 6.52 5.33
N VAL A 61 13.40 6.84 4.86
CA VAL A 61 14.64 6.71 5.63
C VAL A 61 14.81 7.95 6.49
N MET A 62 15.27 7.75 7.72
CA MET A 62 15.34 8.80 8.73
C MET A 62 16.18 9.97 8.24
N THR A 63 15.54 11.11 8.06
CA THR A 63 16.17 12.41 7.84
C THR A 63 15.92 13.26 9.08
N TRP A 64 16.88 14.12 9.42
CA TRP A 64 16.84 14.96 10.61
C TRP A 64 15.49 15.70 10.75
N GLY A 65 14.79 15.51 11.87
CA GLY A 65 13.57 16.26 12.22
C GLY A 65 12.25 15.47 12.23
N PHE A 66 12.25 14.16 11.94
CA PHE A 66 11.03 13.34 12.06
C PHE A 66 10.96 12.58 13.39
N ASP A 67 9.76 12.55 13.97
CA ASP A 67 9.47 11.70 15.12
C ASP A 67 9.51 10.22 14.71
N TYR A 68 10.33 9.44 15.41
CA TYR A 68 10.63 8.04 15.05
C TYR A 68 9.37 7.16 14.96
N PRO A 69 8.40 7.24 15.88
CA PRO A 69 7.13 6.53 15.77
C PRO A 69 6.32 6.91 14.54
N ALA A 70 6.29 8.20 14.17
CA ALA A 70 5.57 8.67 12.98
C ALA A 70 6.20 8.11 11.69
N LEU A 71 7.53 8.04 11.63
CA LEU A 71 8.26 7.44 10.51
C LEU A 71 7.98 5.94 10.38
N ILE A 72 7.99 5.21 11.50
CA ILE A 72 7.65 3.78 11.52
C ILE A 72 6.19 3.56 11.12
N MET A 73 5.27 4.39 11.61
CA MET A 73 3.84 4.28 11.29
C MET A 73 3.57 4.56 9.81
N PHE A 74 4.24 5.55 9.23
CA PHE A 74 4.19 5.81 7.78
C PHE A 74 4.71 4.61 6.98
N ASN A 75 5.90 4.12 7.31
CA ASN A 75 6.54 2.98 6.64
C ASN A 75 5.69 1.70 6.75
N ALA A 76 5.09 1.46 7.92
CA ALA A 76 4.17 0.35 8.15
C ALA A 76 2.91 0.47 7.27
N GLY A 77 2.34 1.67 7.14
CA GLY A 77 1.19 1.94 6.28
C GLY A 77 1.49 1.74 4.79
N VAL A 78 2.68 2.11 4.32
CA VAL A 78 3.12 1.85 2.94
C VAL A 78 3.29 0.34 2.70
N ALA A 79 3.92 -0.37 3.63
CA ALA A 79 4.10 -1.82 3.53
C ALA A 79 2.76 -2.58 3.56
N SER A 80 1.83 -2.18 4.42
CA SER A 80 0.51 -2.82 4.52
C SER A 80 -0.30 -2.64 3.24
N ASN A 81 -0.24 -1.49 2.56
CA ASN A 81 -0.96 -1.26 1.32
C ASN A 81 -0.57 -2.23 0.20
N ILE A 82 0.67 -2.71 0.19
CA ILE A 82 1.14 -3.65 -0.84
C ILE A 82 0.86 -5.10 -0.43
N MET A 83 0.97 -5.43 0.86
CA MET A 83 0.58 -6.74 1.38
C MET A 83 -0.93 -6.98 1.25
N VAL A 84 -1.73 -5.92 1.37
CA VAL A 84 -3.20 -5.98 1.32
C VAL A 84 -3.73 -5.92 -0.11
N LYS A 85 -2.94 -5.57 -1.14
CA LYS A 85 -3.34 -5.78 -2.54
C LYS A 85 -3.46 -7.28 -2.79
N PRO A 86 -4.65 -7.87 -2.70
CA PRO A 86 -4.75 -9.28 -2.96
C PRO A 86 -4.62 -9.41 -4.48
N LYS A 87 -3.76 -10.31 -4.96
CA LYS A 87 -3.93 -10.87 -6.30
C LYS A 87 -5.20 -11.71 -6.28
N SER A 88 -6.34 -11.05 -6.21
CA SER A 88 -7.63 -11.69 -6.14
C SER A 88 -8.41 -11.33 -7.38
N ASN A 89 -8.43 -12.29 -8.30
CA ASN A 89 -9.54 -12.50 -9.22
C ASN A 89 -10.81 -12.95 -8.45
N VAL A 90 -11.08 -12.33 -7.28
CA VAL A 90 -12.20 -12.65 -6.39
C VAL A 90 -13.32 -11.66 -6.73
N PRO A 91 -14.53 -12.14 -7.03
CA PRO A 91 -15.63 -11.29 -7.43
C PRO A 91 -16.02 -10.35 -6.28
N SER A 92 -15.81 -9.05 -6.49
CA SER A 92 -16.62 -7.91 -6.03
C SER A 92 -17.39 -8.03 -4.70
N THR A 93 -16.79 -8.59 -3.65
CA THR A 93 -17.32 -8.52 -2.27
C THR A 93 -17.11 -7.14 -1.63
N GLN A 94 -16.37 -6.23 -2.29
CA GLN A 94 -16.24 -4.83 -1.88
C GLN A 94 -17.57 -4.05 -1.89
N LEU A 95 -18.59 -4.52 -2.62
CA LEU A 95 -19.95 -3.97 -2.58
C LEU A 95 -20.79 -4.52 -1.43
N LEU A 96 -20.47 -5.70 -0.89
CA LEU A 96 -21.21 -6.28 0.25
C LEU A 96 -21.00 -5.48 1.53
N TYR A 97 -19.80 -4.93 1.73
CA TYR A 97 -19.48 -4.14 2.91
C TYR A 97 -20.33 -2.85 3.04
N PRO A 98 -20.40 -1.96 2.02
CA PRO A 98 -21.27 -0.78 2.10
C PRO A 98 -22.75 -1.14 2.16
N ILE A 99 -23.19 -2.26 1.55
CA ILE A 99 -24.59 -2.72 1.64
C ILE A 99 -24.93 -3.19 3.06
N ALA A 100 -24.07 -3.97 3.70
CA ALA A 100 -24.27 -4.40 5.08
C ALA A 100 -24.33 -3.20 6.04
N LEU A 101 -23.48 -2.20 5.82
CA LEU A 101 -23.44 -0.97 6.61
C LEU A 101 -24.72 -0.14 6.44
N ALA A 102 -25.25 -0.05 5.21
CA ALA A 102 -26.52 0.63 4.94
C ALA A 102 -27.72 -0.05 5.62
N ILE A 103 -27.75 -1.39 5.63
CA ILE A 103 -28.80 -2.16 6.30
C ILE A 103 -28.76 -1.92 7.81
N LEU A 104 -27.57 -2.02 8.43
CA LEU A 104 -27.38 -1.72 9.85
C LEU A 104 -27.79 -0.29 10.21
N ALA A 105 -27.44 0.70 9.39
CA ALA A 105 -27.84 2.08 9.59
C ALA A 105 -29.37 2.28 9.51
N SER A 106 -30.04 1.60 8.58
CA SER A 106 -31.52 1.64 8.47
C SER A 106 -32.22 1.02 9.68
N LEU A 107 -31.70 -0.10 10.19
CA LEU A 107 -32.20 -0.75 11.41
C LEU A 107 -32.05 0.16 12.63
N ALA A 108 -30.88 0.78 12.80
CA ALA A 108 -30.64 1.72 13.89
C ALA A 108 -31.58 2.94 13.86
N LEU A 109 -31.87 3.48 12.68
CA LEU A 109 -32.84 4.58 12.53
C LEU A 109 -34.28 4.14 12.85
N ALA A 110 -34.68 2.95 12.43
CA ALA A 110 -35.99 2.40 12.74
C ALA A 110 -36.17 2.18 14.25
N GLU A 111 -35.15 1.63 14.92
CA GLU A 111 -35.15 1.44 16.36
C GLU A 111 -35.19 2.79 17.11
N ALA A 112 -34.40 3.77 16.69
CA ALA A 112 -34.42 5.10 17.28
C ALA A 112 -35.81 5.76 17.18
N ALA A 113 -36.47 5.64 16.02
CA ALA A 113 -37.82 6.15 15.82
C ALA A 113 -38.86 5.44 16.71
N LEU A 114 -38.76 4.11 16.88
CA LEU A 114 -39.62 3.34 17.77
C LEU A 114 -39.42 3.71 19.24
N ILE A 115 -38.18 3.94 19.68
CA ILE A 115 -37.88 4.34 21.06
C ILE A 115 -38.44 5.74 21.35
N VAL A 116 -38.28 6.69 20.43
CA VAL A 116 -38.83 8.04 20.61
C VAL A 116 -40.36 8.00 20.67
N ARG A 117 -41.01 7.22 19.79
CA ARG A 117 -42.47 7.11 19.79
C ARG A 117 -43.02 6.40 21.02
N SER A 118 -42.36 5.35 21.51
CA SER A 118 -42.78 4.62 22.71
C SER A 118 -42.56 5.41 24.01
N ARG A 119 -41.56 6.31 24.06
CA ARG A 119 -41.37 7.24 25.20
C ARG A 119 -42.42 8.35 25.24
N GLY A 120 -42.90 8.80 24.08
CA GLY A 120 -43.98 9.80 23.99
C GLY A 120 -45.37 9.29 24.45
N TRP A 121 -45.57 7.98 24.57
CA TRP A 121 -46.83 7.37 25.05
C TRP A 121 -46.85 7.13 26.57
N ARG A 122 -45.76 7.43 27.27
CA ARG A 122 -45.60 7.20 28.72
C ARG A 122 -45.64 8.48 29.56
N GLN A 123 -45.98 9.64 28.97
CA GLN A 123 -46.40 10.85 29.68
C GLN A 123 -47.89 11.06 29.47
#